data_AF-A0A653G2K1-F1
#
_entry.id   AF-A0A653G2K1-F1
#
_cell.length_a   1.000
_cell.length_b   1.000
_cell.length_c   1.000
_cell.angle_alpha   90.00
_cell.angle_beta   90.00
_cell.angle_gamma   90.00
#
_symmetry.space_group_name_H-M   'P 1'
#
loop_
_entity.id
_entity.type
_entity.pdbx_description
1 polymer ?
#
loop_
_entity_poly.entity_id
_entity_poly.type
_entity_poly.pdbx_seq_one_letter_code
_entity_poly.pdbx_strand_id
1 'polypeptide(L)'
;MITDADIKKMKAVFATKEDLKSIDAKMATKDDLTRFATKEDIDKFTTKKDIQNLTNELVELITSGFDRTEKAIRMISDHDEIINEHERRLDRVEDKVFA
;
A
#
# COMPACT_ATOMS: atom_id res chain seq x y z
N MET A 1 -46.90 42.42 -39.78
CA MET A 1 -47.60 41.28 -39.15
C MET A 1 -46.74 40.04 -39.35
N ILE A 2 -46.70 39.14 -38.36
CA ILE A 2 -46.15 37.79 -38.57
C ILE A 2 -47.05 37.06 -39.57
N THR A 3 -46.42 36.29 -40.46
CA THR A 3 -47.09 35.50 -41.50
C THR A 3 -47.06 34.00 -41.17
N ASP A 4 -47.91 33.21 -41.82
CA ASP A 4 -47.90 31.75 -41.67
C ASP A 4 -46.57 31.12 -42.09
N ALA A 5 -45.84 31.76 -43.02
CA ALA A 5 -44.49 31.36 -43.39
C ALA A 5 -43.50 31.54 -42.23
N ASP A 6 -43.65 32.60 -41.44
CA ASP A 6 -42.85 32.85 -40.23
C ASP A 6 -43.17 31.81 -39.15
N ILE A 7 -44.46 31.49 -38.94
CA ILE A 7 -44.90 30.46 -37.99
C ILE A 7 -44.39 29.07 -38.38
N LYS A 8 -44.41 28.73 -39.68
CA LYS A 8 -43.89 27.45 -40.19
C LYS A 8 -42.39 27.31 -39.97
N LYS A 9 -41.62 28.38 -40.22
CA LYS A 9 -40.18 28.41 -39.93
C LYS A 9 -39.92 28.26 -38.43
N MET A 10 -40.70 28.92 -37.57
CA MET A 10 -40.57 28.75 -36.13
C MET A 10 -40.80 27.29 -35.71
N LYS A 11 -41.88 26.64 -36.15
CA LYS A 11 -42.12 25.22 -35.81
C LYS A 11 -41.01 24.27 -36.26
N ALA A 12 -40.30 24.60 -37.34
CA ALA A 12 -39.18 23.80 -37.82
C ALA A 12 -37.87 24.02 -37.03
N VAL A 13 -37.73 25.16 -36.35
CA VAL A 13 -36.50 25.55 -35.62
C VAL A 13 -36.62 25.24 -34.13
N PHE A 14 -37.81 25.35 -33.55
CA PHE A 14 -38.02 25.15 -32.11
C PHE A 14 -38.10 23.66 -31.77
N ALA A 15 -37.40 23.27 -30.70
CA ALA A 15 -37.50 21.94 -30.13
C ALA A 15 -38.93 21.63 -29.65
N THR A 16 -39.38 20.43 -29.94
CA THR A 16 -40.67 19.88 -29.54
C THR A 16 -40.60 19.21 -28.16
N LYS A 17 -41.75 18.82 -27.61
CA LYS A 17 -41.79 18.07 -26.35
C LYS A 17 -41.13 16.70 -26.48
N GLU A 18 -41.28 16.08 -27.65
CA GLU A 18 -40.65 14.82 -27.99
C GLU A 18 -39.12 14.95 -28.02
N ASP A 19 -38.59 16.05 -28.56
CA ASP A 19 -37.16 16.36 -28.53
C ASP A 19 -36.64 16.47 -27.08
N LEU A 20 -37.37 17.17 -26.21
CA LEU A 20 -36.99 17.32 -24.80
C LEU A 20 -37.04 16.00 -24.02
N LYS A 21 -38.07 15.16 -24.25
CA LYS A 21 -38.16 13.82 -23.63
C LYS A 21 -37.01 12.91 -24.05
N SER A 22 -36.58 13.00 -25.31
CA SER A 22 -35.45 12.24 -25.84
C SER A 22 -34.13 12.65 -25.17
N ILE A 23 -33.97 13.93 -24.85
CA ILE A 23 -32.81 14.45 -24.11
C ILE A 23 -32.85 14.00 -22.65
N ASP A 24 -33.99 14.14 -21.98
CA ASP A 24 -34.19 13.77 -20.57
C ASP A 24 -33.88 12.28 -20.33
N ALA A 25 -34.35 11.40 -21.23
CA ALA A 25 -34.07 9.97 -21.16
C ALA A 25 -32.59 9.58 -21.32
N LYS A 26 -31.74 10.49 -21.82
CA LYS A 26 -30.30 10.25 -22.06
C LYS A 26 -29.40 10.97 -21.05
N MET A 27 -29.93 11.93 -20.29
CA MET A 27 -29.16 12.68 -19.32
C MET A 27 -29.23 12.03 -17.95
N ALA A 28 -28.07 11.90 -17.29
CA ALA A 28 -28.05 11.58 -15.87
C ALA A 28 -28.56 12.79 -15.06
N THR A 29 -29.38 12.50 -14.06
CA THR A 29 -29.84 13.49 -13.08
C THR A 29 -28.82 13.66 -11.96
N LYS A 30 -29.02 14.64 -11.09
CA LYS A 30 -28.17 14.82 -9.90
C LYS A 30 -28.24 13.61 -8.96
N ASP A 31 -29.43 13.02 -8.82
CA ASP A 31 -29.65 11.88 -7.92
C ASP A 31 -28.91 10.64 -8.43
N ASP A 32 -28.79 10.45 -9.75
CA ASP A 32 -28.02 9.36 -10.36
C ASP A 32 -26.54 9.38 -9.97
N LEU A 33 -26.00 10.56 -9.63
CA LEU A 33 -24.58 10.78 -9.31
C LEU A 33 -24.26 10.59 -7.82
N THR A 34 -25.25 10.62 -6.93
CA THR A 34 -25.05 10.57 -5.46
C THR A 34 -24.41 9.27 -4.96
N ARG A 35 -24.54 8.18 -5.75
CA ARG A 35 -24.00 6.85 -5.44
C ARG A 35 -22.51 6.67 -5.79
N PHE A 36 -21.89 7.62 -6.49
CA PHE A 36 -20.50 7.51 -6.89
C PHE A 36 -19.59 8.13 -5.82
N ALA A 37 -18.51 7.42 -5.49
CA ALA A 37 -17.46 7.94 -4.63
C ALA A 37 -16.79 9.17 -5.28
N THR A 38 -16.42 10.16 -4.47
CA THR A 38 -15.67 11.32 -4.93
C THR A 38 -14.16 11.06 -4.89
N LYS A 39 -13.37 12.01 -5.38
CA LYS A 39 -11.91 11.94 -5.25
C LYS A 39 -11.48 11.99 -3.79
N GLU A 40 -12.14 12.82 -2.97
CA GLU A 40 -11.84 12.91 -1.53
C GLU A 40 -12.13 11.59 -0.78
N ASP A 41 -13.10 10.79 -1.25
CA ASP A 41 -13.34 9.45 -0.70
C ASP A 41 -12.18 8.49 -0.99
N ILE A 42 -11.59 8.59 -2.19
CA ILE A 42 -10.50 7.72 -2.66
C ILE A 42 -9.17 8.09 -2.00
N ASP A 43 -8.91 9.38 -1.76
CA ASP A 43 -7.64 9.86 -1.18
C ASP A 43 -7.36 9.31 0.23
N LYS A 44 -8.38 8.80 0.92
CA LYS A 44 -8.25 8.16 2.24
C LYS A 44 -7.69 6.74 2.19
N PHE A 45 -7.65 6.12 1.01
CA PHE A 45 -7.20 4.74 0.88
C PHE A 45 -5.69 4.65 0.71
N THR A 46 -5.07 3.71 1.41
CA THR A 46 -3.66 3.38 1.24
C THR A 46 -3.42 2.85 -0.17
N THR A 47 -2.34 3.30 -0.80
CA THR A 47 -1.98 2.87 -2.16
C THR A 47 -1.13 1.62 -2.13
N LYS A 48 -1.03 0.95 -3.28
CA LYS A 48 -0.09 -0.17 -3.47
C LYS A 48 1.36 0.22 -3.14
N LYS A 49 1.74 1.47 -3.42
CA LYS A 49 3.09 1.99 -3.16
C LYS A 49 3.37 2.07 -1.66
N ASP A 50 2.39 2.50 -0.87
CA ASP A 50 2.51 2.58 0.59
C ASP A 50 2.72 1.18 1.19
N ILE A 51 1.97 0.18 0.70
CA ILE A 51 2.14 -1.23 1.12
C ILE A 51 3.52 -1.76 0.74
N GLN A 52 4.03 -1.43 -0.46
CA GLN A 52 5.36 -1.83 -0.89
C GLN A 52 6.46 -1.21 -0.02
N ASN A 53 6.32 0.07 0.35
CA ASN A 53 7.26 0.74 1.24
C ASN A 53 7.29 0.05 2.62
N LEU A 54 6.14 -0.17 3.23
CA LEU A 54 6.03 -0.89 4.51
C LEU A 54 6.62 -2.30 4.43
N THR A 55 6.39 -3.02 3.33
CA THR A 55 6.94 -4.36 3.13
C THR A 55 8.47 -4.32 3.06
N ASN A 56 9.04 -3.36 2.33
CA ASN A 56 10.49 -3.21 2.22
C ASN A 56 11.13 -2.87 3.57
N GLU A 57 10.53 -1.93 4.33
CA GLU A 57 11.00 -1.57 5.68
C GLU A 57 10.98 -2.77 6.63
N LEU A 58 9.92 -3.59 6.59
CA LEU A 58 9.83 -4.81 7.38
C LEU A 58 10.90 -5.83 6.99
N VAL A 59 11.14 -6.03 5.69
CA VAL A 59 12.18 -6.94 5.20
C VAL A 59 13.56 -6.48 5.67
N GLU A 60 13.87 -5.19 5.55
CA GLU A 60 15.14 -4.63 6.01
C GLU A 60 15.35 -4.79 7.51
N LEU A 61 14.31 -4.54 8.31
CA LEU A 61 14.34 -4.76 9.75
C LEU A 61 14.63 -6.23 10.10
N ILE A 62 13.94 -7.16 9.44
CA ILE A 62 14.11 -8.60 9.67
C ILE A 62 15.53 -9.05 9.25
N THR A 63 15.98 -8.66 8.06
CA THR A 63 17.32 -9.00 7.57
C THR A 63 18.41 -8.48 8.49
N SER A 64 18.34 -7.21 8.92
CA SER A 64 19.31 -6.66 9.85
C SER A 64 19.28 -7.32 11.23
N GLY A 65 18.11 -7.80 11.68
CA GLY A 65 17.96 -8.60 12.89
C GLY A 65 18.66 -9.97 12.78
N PHE A 66 18.52 -10.64 11.63
CA PHE A 66 19.23 -11.90 11.37
C PHE A 66 20.75 -11.70 11.34
N ASP A 67 21.26 -10.65 10.68
CA ASP A 67 22.70 -10.36 10.63
C ASP A 67 23.30 -10.17 12.03
N ARG A 68 22.58 -9.49 12.93
CA ARG A 68 23.01 -9.30 14.33
C ARG A 68 23.03 -10.63 15.08
N THR A 69 22.00 -11.45 14.87
CA THR A 69 21.88 -12.77 15.51
C THR A 69 22.99 -13.71 15.03
N GLU A 70 23.27 -13.72 13.73
CA GLU A 70 24.36 -14.51 13.15
C GLU A 70 25.73 -14.10 13.71
N LYS A 71 25.99 -12.79 13.83
CA LYS A 71 27.23 -12.29 14.46
C LYS A 71 27.34 -12.72 15.92
N ALA A 72 26.24 -12.67 16.68
CA ALA A 72 26.24 -13.11 18.07
C ALA A 72 26.52 -14.61 18.20
N ILE A 73 25.92 -15.44 17.32
CA ILE A 73 26.17 -16.89 17.27
C ILE A 73 27.65 -17.17 16.99
N ARG A 74 28.26 -16.47 16.01
CA ARG A 74 29.70 -16.61 15.73
C ARG A 74 30.57 -16.30 16.95
N MET A 75 30.30 -15.18 17.63
CA MET A 75 31.05 -14.84 18.85
C MET A 75 30.92 -15.90 19.95
N ILE A 76 29.75 -16.51 20.10
CA ILE A 76 29.53 -17.59 21.07
C ILE A 76 30.32 -18.84 20.67
N SER A 77 30.32 -19.19 19.39
CA SER A 77 31.13 -20.31 18.87
C SER A 77 32.62 -20.10 19.10
N ASP A 78 33.14 -18.89 18.89
CA ASP A 78 34.54 -18.56 19.16
C ASP A 78 34.89 -18.69 20.65
N HIS A 79 33.96 -18.34 21.55
CA HIS A 79 34.15 -18.54 22.99
C HIS A 79 34.21 -20.01 23.39
N ASP A 80 33.55 -20.92 22.68
CA ASP A 80 33.58 -22.36 22.97
C ASP A 80 35.01 -22.92 22.84
N GLU A 81 35.77 -22.49 21.81
CA GLU A 81 37.17 -22.87 21.65
C GLU A 81 38.05 -22.38 22.80
N ILE A 82 37.84 -21.13 23.24
CA ILE A 82 38.59 -20.53 24.35
C ILE A 82 38.29 -21.27 25.66
N ILE A 83 37.02 -21.60 25.92
CA ILE A 83 36.60 -22.34 27.12
C ILE A 83 37.24 -23.73 27.13
N ASN A 84 37.20 -24.44 26.00
CA ASN A 84 37.84 -25.75 25.88
C ASN A 84 39.36 -25.71 26.16
N GLU A 85 40.07 -24.66 25.73
CA GLU A 85 41.49 -24.50 26.08
C GLU A 85 41.68 -24.14 27.56
N HIS A 86 40.81 -23.31 28.12
CA HIS A 86 40.85 -22.97 29.55
C HIS A 86 40.63 -24.20 30.44
N GLU A 87 39.72 -25.09 30.07
CA GLU A 87 39.46 -26.36 30.76
C GLU A 87 40.72 -27.23 30.77
N ARG A 88 41.35 -27.46 29.61
CA ARG A 88 42.64 -28.20 29.53
C ARG A 88 43.76 -27.57 30.35
N ARG A 89 43.79 -26.23 30.46
CA ARG A 89 44.80 -25.52 31.27
C ARG A 89 44.55 -25.68 32.76
N LEU A 90 43.28 -25.71 33.18
CA LEU A 90 42.88 -25.97 34.56
C LEU A 90 43.28 -27.38 34.97
N ASP A 91 42.99 -28.41 34.17
CA ASP A 91 43.39 -29.79 34.44
C ASP A 91 44.90 -29.88 34.72
N ARG A 92 45.72 -29.26 33.85
CA ARG A 92 47.18 -29.24 34.02
C ARG A 92 47.66 -28.52 35.28
N VAL A 93 46.90 -27.56 35.79
CA VAL A 93 47.22 -26.84 37.02
C VAL A 93 46.77 -27.66 38.23
N GLU A 94 45.59 -28.26 38.18
CA GLU A 94 45.06 -29.13 39.22
C GLU A 94 45.99 -30.32 39.45
N ASP A 95 46.45 -30.97 38.38
CA ASP A 95 47.44 -32.05 38.43
C ASP A 95 48.76 -31.63 39.09
N LYS A 96 49.16 -30.35 38.97
CA LYS A 96 50.44 -29.86 39.54
C LYS A 96 50.32 -29.40 40.99
N VAL A 97 49.13 -28.99 41.41
CA VAL A 97 48.89 -28.42 42.74
C VAL A 97 48.41 -29.47 43.72
N PHE A 98 47.62 -30.44 43.25
CA PHE A 98 46.95 -31.43 44.08
C PHE A 98 47.50 -32.87 43.95
N ALA A 99 48.51 -33.11 43.12
CA ALA A 99 49.30 -34.35 43.12
C ALA A 99 50.49 -34.27 44.08
#